data_AF-A0A7S2KH40-F1
#
_entry.id   AF-A0A7S2KH40-F1
#
_cell.length_a   1.000
_cell.length_b   1.000
_cell.length_c   1.000
_cell.angle_alpha   90.00
_cell.angle_beta   90.00
_cell.angle_gamma   90.00
#
_symmetry.space_group_name_H-M   'P 1'
#
loop_
_entity.id
_entity.type
_entity.pdbx_description
1 polymer ?
#
loop_
_entity_poly.entity_id
_entity_poly.type
_entity_poly.pdbx_seq_one_letter_code
_entity_poly.pdbx_strand_id
1 'polypeptide(L)'
;SLASCAWVPSPTAATLHAIHYHQVDVSKVQAALESRSGQSLSSSTAPSFSRNLRDILTLPLLLASPPPRNTVLRELENNAQGILGYVARWVHEGVGCSKIPDINNVGLMEDRATLRISSQHIANLLKYNIVSRDDVLQAFRKMAGLIDSQNAERRHSGSSPTVGNRPPAIATNFESDAAVRASLDLVFEGTSSPNGYTEPILTKYRKIAKAQQHDAKHFVR
;
A
#
# COMPACT_ATOMS: atom_id res chain seq x y z
N SER A 1 4.29 -2.22 24.79
CA SER A 1 4.57 -0.84 25.19
C SER A 1 3.33 -0.01 24.90
N LEU A 2 2.93 0.83 25.85
CA LEU A 2 1.82 1.75 25.64
C LEU A 2 2.30 2.92 24.77
N ALA A 3 1.44 3.46 23.92
CA ALA A 3 1.81 4.50 22.98
C ALA A 3 2.21 5.79 23.72
N SER A 4 3.42 6.28 23.47
CA SER A 4 3.89 7.63 23.87
C SER A 4 4.10 8.56 22.67
N CYS A 5 3.94 8.02 21.46
CA CYS A 5 4.03 8.71 20.19
C CYS A 5 3.15 7.97 19.17
N ALA A 6 2.64 8.68 18.17
CA ALA A 6 1.89 8.12 17.06
C ALA A 6 2.35 8.72 15.73
N TRP A 7 2.24 7.94 14.65
CA TRP A 7 2.66 8.38 13.33
C TRP A 7 1.65 9.36 12.73
N VAL A 8 2.17 10.40 12.07
CA VAL A 8 1.39 11.42 11.37
C VAL A 8 1.97 11.62 9.97
N PRO A 9 1.14 11.82 8.93
CA PRO A 9 1.58 11.80 7.54
C PRO A 9 2.16 13.14 7.03
N SER A 10 2.12 14.21 7.83
CA SER A 10 2.61 15.53 7.43
C SER A 10 2.93 16.44 8.62
N PRO A 11 3.73 17.51 8.44
CA PRO A 11 3.94 18.53 9.47
C PRO A 11 2.64 19.18 9.96
N THR A 12 1.69 19.46 9.07
CA THR A 12 0.38 20.02 9.44
C THR A 12 -0.40 19.05 10.33
N ALA A 13 -0.42 17.75 9.98
CA ALA A 13 -1.04 16.74 10.82
C ALA A 13 -0.34 16.61 12.19
N ALA A 14 0.98 16.79 12.24
CA ALA A 14 1.75 16.81 13.49
C ALA A 14 1.32 17.96 14.40
N THR A 15 1.21 19.18 13.87
CA THR A 15 0.77 20.36 14.63
C THR A 15 -0.63 20.17 15.22
N LEU A 16 -1.58 19.65 14.43
CA LEU A 16 -2.92 19.36 14.92
C LEU A 16 -2.92 18.23 15.95
N HIS A 17 -2.15 17.16 15.71
CA HIS A 17 -2.09 16.01 16.62
C HIS A 17 -1.43 16.34 17.96
N ALA A 18 -0.53 17.33 18.02
CA ALA A 18 0.08 17.81 19.26
C ALA A 18 -0.97 18.30 20.29
N ILE A 19 -2.11 18.82 19.82
CA ILE A 19 -3.22 19.25 20.69
C ILE A 19 -3.72 18.08 21.55
N HIS A 20 -3.74 16.85 21.03
CA HIS A 20 -4.19 15.68 21.78
C HIS A 20 -3.29 15.40 23.00
N TYR A 21 -1.98 15.65 22.91
CA TYR A 21 -1.05 15.48 24.04
C TYR A 21 -1.22 16.56 25.11
N HIS A 22 -1.80 17.72 24.77
CA HIS A 22 -2.19 18.73 25.75
C HIS A 22 -3.55 18.41 26.39
N GLN A 23 -4.47 17.80 25.64
CA GLN A 23 -5.79 17.39 26.13
C GLN A 23 -5.72 16.11 26.98
N VAL A 24 -4.76 15.25 26.71
CA VAL A 24 -4.60 13.94 27.34
C VAL A 24 -3.21 13.79 27.92
N ASP A 25 -3.13 13.62 29.24
CA ASP A 25 -1.91 13.25 29.94
C ASP A 25 -1.59 11.77 29.69
N VAL A 26 -0.73 11.51 28.70
CA VAL A 26 -0.37 10.15 28.27
C VAL A 26 0.25 9.36 29.42
N SER A 27 1.08 9.98 30.27
CA SER A 27 1.70 9.31 31.41
C SER A 27 0.66 8.82 32.42
N LYS A 28 -0.38 9.63 32.70
CA LYS A 28 -1.50 9.18 33.55
C LYS A 28 -2.30 8.05 32.92
N VAL A 29 -2.58 8.12 31.62
CA VAL A 29 -3.28 7.04 30.90
C VAL A 29 -2.46 5.75 30.98
N GLN A 30 -1.14 5.84 30.80
CA GLN A 30 -0.25 4.69 30.87
C GLN A 30 -0.24 4.05 32.25
N ALA A 31 -0.05 4.85 33.31
CA ALA A 31 -0.10 4.36 34.69
C ALA A 31 -1.45 3.70 35.04
N ALA A 32 -2.57 4.25 34.55
CA ALA A 32 -3.90 3.68 34.75
C ALA A 32 -4.15 2.38 33.97
N LEU A 33 -3.47 2.16 32.84
CA LEU A 33 -3.54 0.90 32.08
C LEU A 33 -2.66 -0.16 32.73
N GLU A 34 -1.46 0.21 33.20
CA GLU A 34 -0.55 -0.67 33.93
C GLU A 34 -1.20 -1.18 35.23
N SER A 35 -1.83 -0.30 36.02
CA SER A 35 -2.53 -0.70 37.25
C SER A 35 -3.69 -1.67 36.99
N ARG A 36 -4.44 -1.47 35.90
CA ARG A 36 -5.51 -2.39 35.45
C ARG A 36 -4.94 -3.75 35.01
N SER A 37 -3.82 -3.75 34.29
CA SER A 37 -3.15 -4.99 33.85
C SER A 37 -2.55 -5.78 35.04
N GLY A 38 -2.08 -5.10 36.08
CA GLY A 38 -1.60 -5.70 37.33
C GLY A 38 -2.72 -6.29 38.20
N GLN A 39 -3.86 -5.60 38.33
CA GLN A 39 -5.04 -6.13 39.06
C GLN A 39 -5.71 -7.31 38.34
N SER A 40 -5.51 -7.42 37.03
CA SER A 40 -5.96 -8.56 36.24
C SER A 40 -5.27 -9.88 36.65
N LEU A 41 -4.05 -9.86 37.18
CA LEU A 41 -3.37 -11.10 37.58
C LEU A 41 -3.98 -11.77 38.83
N SER A 42 -4.93 -11.14 39.54
CA SER A 42 -5.61 -11.70 40.72
C SER A 42 -7.10 -12.03 40.53
N SER A 43 -7.66 -11.81 39.33
CA SER A 43 -9.07 -12.08 39.04
C SER A 43 -9.23 -12.96 37.77
N SER A 44 -10.07 -13.99 37.85
CA SER A 44 -10.36 -14.95 36.77
C SER A 44 -10.97 -14.33 35.50
N THR A 45 -11.29 -13.03 35.52
CA THR A 45 -11.88 -12.23 34.43
C THR A 45 -10.87 -11.37 33.66
N ALA A 46 -9.61 -11.36 34.08
CA ALA A 46 -8.53 -10.73 33.35
C ALA A 46 -8.20 -11.37 32.01
N PRO A 47 -7.84 -10.60 30.97
CA PRO A 47 -7.10 -11.15 29.86
C PRO A 47 -5.70 -11.53 30.36
N SER A 48 -5.57 -12.76 30.88
CA SER A 48 -4.28 -13.42 31.06
C SER A 48 -3.44 -13.27 29.79
N PHE A 49 -2.12 -13.19 29.93
CA PHE A 49 -1.17 -13.23 28.81
C PHE A 49 -1.52 -14.33 27.78
N SER A 50 -2.08 -15.45 28.25
CA SER A 50 -2.58 -16.55 27.41
C SER A 50 -3.80 -16.19 26.53
N ARG A 51 -4.72 -15.32 26.99
CA ARG A 51 -5.88 -14.84 26.22
C ARG A 51 -5.42 -13.87 25.11
N ASN A 52 -4.53 -12.93 25.44
CA ASN A 52 -3.92 -12.02 24.47
C ASN A 52 -3.09 -12.77 23.41
N LEU A 53 -2.39 -13.85 23.80
CA LEU A 53 -1.64 -14.67 22.84
C LEU A 53 -2.56 -15.44 21.89
N ARG A 54 -3.68 -15.99 22.39
CA ARG A 54 -4.66 -16.65 21.52
C ARG A 54 -5.25 -15.68 20.50
N ASP A 55 -5.55 -14.46 20.91
CA ASP A 55 -6.09 -13.44 20.00
C ASP A 55 -5.07 -13.09 18.91
N ILE A 56 -3.78 -12.95 19.26
CA ILE A 56 -2.68 -12.72 18.29
C ILE A 56 -2.50 -13.91 17.33
N LEU A 57 -2.65 -15.15 17.85
CA LEU A 57 -2.51 -16.37 17.06
C LEU A 57 -3.80 -16.74 16.29
N THR A 58 -4.87 -15.97 16.43
CA THR A 58 -6.10 -16.17 15.67
C THR A 58 -5.92 -15.58 14.28
N LEU A 59 -5.81 -16.46 13.29
CA LEU A 59 -5.63 -16.05 11.90
C LEU A 59 -6.88 -15.30 11.38
N PRO A 60 -6.72 -14.18 10.66
CA PRO A 60 -7.83 -13.41 10.10
C PRO A 60 -8.37 -14.08 8.82
N LEU A 61 -8.88 -15.30 8.97
CA LEU A 61 -9.43 -16.07 7.86
C LEU A 61 -10.86 -15.63 7.56
N LEU A 62 -11.26 -15.79 6.30
CA LEU A 62 -12.65 -15.67 5.91
C LEU A 62 -13.41 -16.90 6.45
N LEU A 63 -14.18 -16.71 7.53
CA LEU A 63 -14.89 -17.80 8.23
C LEU A 63 -16.26 -18.16 7.59
N ALA A 64 -16.68 -17.40 6.57
CA ALA A 64 -17.96 -17.55 5.88
C ALA A 64 -17.76 -17.80 4.37
N SER A 65 -18.86 -17.97 3.64
CA SER A 65 -18.83 -18.00 2.18
C SER A 65 -18.16 -16.74 1.59
N PRO A 66 -17.46 -16.87 0.45
CA PRO A 66 -16.85 -15.72 -0.21
C PRO A 66 -17.88 -14.60 -0.43
N PRO A 67 -17.50 -13.33 -0.25
CA PRO A 67 -18.41 -12.23 -0.51
C PRO A 67 -18.87 -12.25 -1.98
N PRO A 68 -19.99 -11.58 -2.28
CA PRO A 68 -20.51 -11.51 -3.65
C PRO A 68 -19.43 -11.07 -4.64
N ARG A 69 -19.50 -11.62 -5.86
CA ARG A 69 -18.44 -11.44 -6.86
C ARG A 69 -18.07 -9.99 -7.14
N ASN A 70 -19.06 -9.11 -7.19
CA ASN A 70 -18.87 -7.67 -7.38
C ASN A 70 -18.04 -7.02 -6.24
N THR A 71 -18.19 -7.50 -5.02
CA THR A 71 -17.46 -7.01 -3.83
C THR A 71 -15.99 -7.43 -3.93
N VAL A 72 -15.74 -8.68 -4.32
CA VAL A 72 -14.38 -9.18 -4.59
C VAL A 72 -13.71 -8.36 -5.69
N LEU A 73 -14.39 -8.12 -6.80
CA LEU A 73 -13.83 -7.36 -7.93
C LEU A 73 -13.58 -5.90 -7.57
N ARG A 74 -14.48 -5.27 -6.79
CA ARG A 74 -14.27 -3.90 -6.30
C ARG A 74 -13.05 -3.81 -5.39
N GLU A 75 -12.89 -4.78 -4.48
CA GLU A 75 -11.73 -4.84 -3.60
C GLU A 75 -10.43 -5.10 -4.39
N LEU A 76 -10.49 -5.95 -5.41
CA LEU A 76 -9.38 -6.18 -6.34
C LEU A 76 -8.99 -4.90 -7.09
N GLU A 77 -9.95 -4.15 -7.61
CA GLU A 77 -9.73 -2.87 -8.29
C GLU A 77 -9.12 -1.82 -7.35
N ASN A 78 -9.62 -1.72 -6.11
CA ASN A 78 -9.09 -0.81 -5.10
C ASN A 78 -7.60 -1.11 -4.79
N ASN A 79 -7.28 -2.39 -4.54
CA ASN A 79 -5.90 -2.81 -4.32
C ASN A 79 -5.03 -2.60 -5.57
N ALA A 80 -5.53 -2.90 -6.77
CA ALA A 80 -4.81 -2.70 -8.02
C ALA A 80 -4.49 -1.21 -8.28
N GLN A 81 -5.42 -0.30 -7.96
CA GLN A 81 -5.21 1.16 -8.07
C GLN A 81 -4.10 1.63 -7.13
N GLY A 82 -4.13 1.24 -5.86
CA GLY A 82 -3.11 1.59 -4.88
C GLY A 82 -1.72 1.08 -5.29
N ILE A 83 -1.63 -0.21 -5.69
CA ILE A 83 -0.40 -0.83 -6.18
C ILE A 83 0.15 -0.06 -7.38
N LEU A 84 -0.63 0.10 -8.45
CA LEU A 84 -0.16 0.76 -9.68
C LEU A 84 0.24 2.22 -9.43
N GLY A 85 -0.57 2.97 -8.66
CA GLY A 85 -0.33 4.38 -8.38
C GLY A 85 0.98 4.59 -7.61
N TYR A 86 1.23 3.77 -6.60
CA TYR A 86 2.47 3.81 -5.83
C TYR A 86 3.67 3.32 -6.66
N VAL A 87 3.57 2.15 -7.29
CA VAL A 87 4.68 1.52 -8.02
C VAL A 87 5.10 2.35 -9.23
N ALA A 88 4.18 2.99 -9.95
CA ALA A 88 4.51 3.88 -11.06
C ALA A 88 5.45 5.01 -10.64
N ARG A 89 5.16 5.67 -9.51
CA ARG A 89 6.03 6.74 -8.99
C ARG A 89 7.33 6.19 -8.40
N TRP A 90 7.28 5.03 -7.76
CA TRP A 90 8.49 4.41 -7.21
C TRP A 90 9.48 4.00 -8.31
N VAL A 91 9.01 3.31 -9.34
CA VAL A 91 9.83 2.77 -10.42
C VAL A 91 10.29 3.86 -11.38
N HIS A 92 9.42 4.79 -11.78
CA HIS A 92 9.76 5.82 -12.77
C HIS A 92 10.41 7.06 -12.16
N GLU A 93 9.92 7.53 -11.02
CA GLU A 93 10.38 8.78 -10.38
C GLU A 93 11.35 8.52 -9.21
N GLY A 94 11.30 7.35 -8.56
CA GLY A 94 12.09 7.06 -7.35
C GLY A 94 11.47 7.64 -6.08
N VAL A 95 10.15 7.86 -6.08
CA VAL A 95 9.41 8.43 -4.96
C VAL A 95 8.92 7.32 -4.03
N GLY A 96 9.38 7.32 -2.78
CA GLY A 96 9.11 6.27 -1.79
C GLY A 96 7.83 6.42 -0.97
N CYS A 97 7.13 7.54 -1.08
CA CYS A 97 5.84 7.79 -0.41
C CYS A 97 5.00 8.71 -1.29
N SER A 98 3.75 8.33 -1.55
CA SER A 98 2.88 9.04 -2.49
C SER A 98 1.48 9.23 -1.93
N LYS A 99 0.87 10.38 -2.21
CA LYS A 99 -0.58 10.53 -2.06
C LYS A 99 -1.26 10.02 -3.32
N ILE A 100 -1.98 8.90 -3.23
CA ILE A 100 -2.69 8.26 -4.34
C ILE A 100 -4.19 8.30 -4.04
N PRO A 101 -5.03 8.87 -4.95
CA PRO A 101 -6.47 8.77 -4.81
C PRO A 101 -6.93 7.31 -4.85
N ASP A 102 -7.84 6.91 -3.97
CA ASP A 102 -8.53 5.63 -4.02
C ASP A 102 -9.66 5.63 -5.08
N ILE A 103 -10.46 4.56 -5.12
CA ILE A 103 -11.60 4.45 -6.06
C ILE A 103 -12.70 5.49 -5.81
N ASN A 104 -12.74 6.09 -4.62
CA ASN A 104 -13.69 7.15 -4.25
C ASN A 104 -13.04 8.54 -4.30
N ASN A 105 -11.86 8.66 -4.91
CA ASN A 105 -11.08 9.90 -5.05
C ASN A 105 -10.60 10.51 -3.71
N VAL A 106 -10.47 9.68 -2.67
CA VAL A 106 -9.86 10.04 -1.39
C VAL A 106 -8.37 9.79 -1.47
N GLY A 107 -7.56 10.83 -1.24
CA GLY A 107 -6.10 10.69 -1.32
C GLY A 107 -5.53 9.97 -0.11
N LEU A 108 -5.08 8.73 -0.30
CA LEU A 108 -4.43 7.89 0.69
C LEU A 108 -2.92 8.05 0.62
N MET A 109 -2.25 7.92 1.77
CA MET A 109 -0.79 7.85 1.82
C MET A 109 -0.36 6.41 1.54
N GLU A 110 0.36 6.22 0.44
CA GLU A 110 0.87 4.93 0.01
C GLU A 110 2.38 4.85 0.23
N ASP A 111 2.82 3.76 0.84
CA ASP A 111 4.21 3.40 1.05
C ASP A 111 4.44 1.89 0.79
N ARG A 112 5.62 1.37 1.13
CA ARG A 112 5.90 -0.07 0.94
C ARG A 112 5.07 -0.99 1.84
N ALA A 113 4.60 -0.51 2.99
CA ALA A 113 3.80 -1.31 3.91
C ALA A 113 2.36 -1.46 3.39
N THR A 114 1.74 -0.38 2.93
CA THR A 114 0.42 -0.45 2.26
C THR A 114 0.51 -1.28 0.98
N LEU A 115 1.56 -1.08 0.17
CA LEU A 115 1.83 -1.91 -1.02
C LEU A 115 1.92 -3.41 -0.67
N ARG A 116 2.64 -3.75 0.40
CA ARG A 116 2.79 -5.15 0.86
C ARG A 116 1.46 -5.77 1.25
N ILE A 117 0.60 -5.01 1.94
CA ILE A 117 -0.74 -5.48 2.29
C ILE A 117 -1.54 -5.76 1.02
N SER A 118 -1.64 -4.79 0.11
CA SER A 118 -2.44 -4.93 -1.12
C SER A 118 -1.92 -6.05 -2.04
N SER A 119 -0.61 -6.17 -2.24
CA SER A 119 -0.05 -7.22 -3.11
C SER A 119 -0.24 -8.62 -2.52
N GLN A 120 0.01 -8.79 -1.22
CA GLN A 120 -0.21 -10.06 -0.53
C GLN A 120 -1.69 -10.41 -0.43
N HIS A 121 -2.57 -9.42 -0.30
CA HIS A 121 -4.01 -9.64 -0.33
C HIS A 121 -4.45 -10.24 -1.67
N ILE A 122 -4.05 -9.65 -2.80
CA ILE A 122 -4.37 -10.21 -4.12
C ILE A 122 -3.71 -11.58 -4.34
N ALA A 123 -2.44 -11.75 -3.94
CA ALA A 123 -1.74 -13.03 -4.02
C ALA A 123 -2.46 -14.13 -3.23
N ASN A 124 -3.01 -13.80 -2.06
CA ASN A 124 -3.82 -14.70 -1.25
C ASN A 124 -5.15 -15.04 -1.94
N LEU A 125 -5.85 -14.06 -2.51
CA LEU A 125 -7.08 -14.31 -3.28
C LEU A 125 -6.83 -15.24 -4.48
N LEU A 126 -5.71 -15.07 -5.18
CA LEU A 126 -5.27 -15.95 -6.28
C LEU A 126 -4.99 -17.36 -5.78
N LYS A 127 -4.21 -17.50 -4.70
CA LYS A 127 -3.80 -18.80 -4.13
C LYS A 127 -5.00 -19.68 -3.78
N TYR A 128 -6.09 -19.08 -3.30
CA TYR A 128 -7.31 -19.77 -2.91
C TYR A 128 -8.42 -19.70 -3.98
N ASN A 129 -8.09 -19.33 -5.22
CA ASN A 129 -9.01 -19.30 -6.37
C ASN A 129 -10.27 -18.42 -6.15
N ILE A 130 -10.18 -17.39 -5.32
CA ILE A 130 -11.25 -16.39 -5.14
C ILE A 130 -11.30 -15.46 -6.36
N VAL A 131 -10.13 -15.21 -6.98
CA VAL A 131 -9.99 -14.51 -8.26
C VAL A 131 -9.10 -15.33 -9.18
N SER A 132 -9.33 -15.22 -10.48
CA SER A 132 -8.50 -15.80 -11.53
C SER A 132 -7.39 -14.82 -11.95
N ARG A 133 -6.40 -15.34 -12.68
CA ARG A 133 -5.36 -14.52 -13.31
C ARG A 133 -5.96 -13.45 -14.23
N ASP A 134 -7.02 -13.81 -14.97
CA ASP A 134 -7.68 -12.92 -15.91
C ASP A 134 -8.38 -11.76 -15.18
N ASP A 135 -9.00 -12.03 -14.03
CA ASP A 135 -9.60 -10.96 -13.21
C ASP A 135 -8.56 -9.95 -12.75
N VAL A 136 -7.40 -10.45 -12.31
CA VAL A 136 -6.28 -9.58 -11.89
C VAL A 136 -5.81 -8.75 -13.07
N LEU A 137 -5.55 -9.37 -14.23
CA LEU A 137 -5.10 -8.62 -15.41
C LEU A 137 -6.13 -7.58 -15.87
N GLN A 138 -7.42 -7.90 -15.84
CA GLN A 138 -8.49 -6.96 -16.19
C GLN A 138 -8.57 -5.80 -15.20
N ALA A 139 -8.51 -6.07 -13.89
CA ALA A 139 -8.50 -5.03 -12.86
C ALA A 139 -7.30 -4.09 -13.01
N PHE A 140 -6.10 -4.63 -13.21
CA PHE A 140 -4.90 -3.83 -13.42
C PHE A 140 -4.98 -2.98 -14.70
N ARG A 141 -5.49 -3.52 -15.80
CA ARG A 141 -5.70 -2.74 -17.04
C ARG A 141 -6.69 -1.60 -16.84
N LYS A 142 -7.82 -1.88 -16.18
CA LYS A 142 -8.85 -0.88 -15.87
C LYS A 142 -8.27 0.25 -15.00
N MET A 143 -7.54 -0.11 -13.94
CA MET A 143 -6.96 0.85 -13.01
C MET A 143 -5.79 1.64 -13.61
N ALA A 144 -5.02 1.04 -14.54
CA ALA A 144 -4.01 1.77 -15.30
C ALA A 144 -4.64 2.92 -16.10
N GLY A 145 -5.79 2.69 -16.76
CA GLY A 145 -6.53 3.75 -17.46
C GLY A 145 -7.06 4.85 -16.54
N LEU A 146 -7.54 4.47 -15.35
CA LEU A 146 -7.98 5.43 -14.33
C LEU A 146 -6.82 6.30 -13.83
N ILE A 147 -5.69 5.70 -13.49
CA ILE A 147 -4.47 6.39 -13.05
C ILE A 147 -3.95 7.31 -14.16
N ASP A 148 -4.02 6.88 -15.41
CA ASP A 148 -3.65 7.72 -16.54
C ASP A 148 -4.56 8.93 -16.67
N SER A 149 -5.86 8.77 -16.43
CA SER A 149 -6.82 9.88 -16.42
C SER A 149 -6.55 10.84 -15.26
N GLN A 150 -6.31 10.33 -14.05
CA GLN A 150 -5.97 11.12 -12.87
C GLN A 150 -4.66 11.92 -13.05
N ASN A 151 -3.69 11.36 -13.78
CA ASN A 151 -2.43 12.02 -14.06
C ASN A 151 -2.47 12.90 -15.32
N ALA A 152 -3.58 12.96 -16.06
CA ALA A 152 -3.65 13.71 -17.31
C ALA A 152 -3.34 15.20 -17.12
N GLU A 153 -3.84 15.82 -16.05
CA GLU A 153 -3.54 17.23 -15.76
C GLU A 153 -2.05 17.45 -15.44
N ARG A 154 -1.46 16.58 -14.58
CA ARG A 154 -0.02 16.59 -14.30
C ARG A 154 0.83 16.41 -15.56
N ARG A 155 0.28 15.77 -16.60
CA ARG A 155 0.93 15.60 -17.90
C ARG A 155 0.82 16.82 -18.81
N HIS A 156 -0.20 17.66 -18.65
CA HIS A 156 -0.42 18.83 -19.51
C HIS A 156 0.10 20.13 -18.87
N SER A 157 0.09 20.21 -17.55
CA SER A 157 0.62 21.35 -16.82
C SER A 157 2.15 21.25 -16.78
N GLY A 158 2.84 22.07 -17.58
CA GLY A 158 4.31 22.26 -17.51
C GLY A 158 4.82 22.86 -16.20
N SER A 159 4.01 22.85 -15.14
CA SER A 159 4.25 23.43 -13.81
C SER A 159 4.85 22.44 -12.81
N SER A 160 5.32 21.27 -13.24
CA SER A 160 6.34 20.54 -12.47
C SER A 160 7.69 21.20 -12.75
N PRO A 161 8.37 21.84 -11.77
CA PRO A 161 9.63 22.58 -11.98
C PRO A 161 10.81 21.74 -12.47
N THR A 162 10.60 20.44 -12.65
CA THR A 162 11.56 19.49 -13.17
C THR A 162 11.04 18.90 -14.49
N VAL A 163 11.72 19.24 -15.58
CA VAL A 163 11.43 18.83 -16.98
C VAL A 163 11.45 17.29 -17.19
N GLY A 164 11.70 16.49 -16.15
CA GLY A 164 11.71 15.02 -16.17
C GLY A 164 10.57 14.32 -15.40
N ASN A 165 9.55 15.04 -14.93
CA ASN A 165 8.51 14.52 -14.02
C ASN A 165 7.12 14.34 -14.68
N ARG A 166 7.07 14.02 -15.97
CA ARG A 166 5.80 13.62 -16.61
C ARG A 166 5.58 12.13 -16.36
N PRO A 167 4.61 11.71 -15.52
CA PRO A 167 4.37 10.29 -15.30
C PRO A 167 4.00 9.65 -16.65
N PRO A 168 4.68 8.57 -17.07
CA PRO A 168 4.35 7.92 -18.34
C PRO A 168 2.90 7.44 -18.33
N ALA A 169 2.29 7.38 -19.50
CA ALA A 169 1.01 6.71 -19.66
C ALA A 169 1.26 5.20 -19.57
N ILE A 170 0.77 4.59 -18.50
CA ILE A 170 1.02 3.17 -18.21
C ILE A 170 -0.01 2.26 -18.89
N ALA A 171 -1.19 2.78 -19.27
CA ALA A 171 -2.22 2.00 -19.94
C ALA A 171 -1.87 1.71 -21.40
N THR A 172 -1.29 2.68 -22.13
CA THR A 172 -0.94 2.53 -23.55
C THR A 172 0.09 1.43 -23.79
N ASN A 173 1.04 1.27 -22.87
CA ASN A 173 2.16 0.35 -22.97
C ASN A 173 2.11 -0.75 -21.90
N PHE A 174 0.90 -1.12 -21.46
CA PHE A 174 0.63 -1.95 -20.27
C PHE A 174 1.59 -3.14 -20.12
N GLU A 175 1.81 -3.93 -21.18
CA GLU A 175 2.62 -5.15 -21.09
C GLU A 175 4.13 -4.88 -21.06
N SER A 176 4.58 -3.77 -21.64
CA SER A 176 6.00 -3.40 -21.74
C SER A 176 6.48 -2.49 -20.60
N ASP A 177 5.55 -1.77 -19.95
CA ASP A 177 5.88 -0.80 -18.91
C ASP A 177 6.50 -1.47 -17.68
N ALA A 178 7.63 -0.91 -17.21
CA ALA A 178 8.38 -1.47 -16.10
C ALA A 178 7.61 -1.42 -14.77
N ALA A 179 6.77 -0.40 -14.54
CA ALA A 179 5.98 -0.29 -13.33
C ALA A 179 4.78 -1.24 -13.36
N VAL A 180 4.13 -1.42 -14.52
CA VAL A 180 3.06 -2.42 -14.66
C VAL A 180 3.60 -3.82 -14.43
N ARG A 181 4.73 -4.18 -15.06
CA ARG A 181 5.38 -5.48 -14.83
C ARG A 181 5.79 -5.67 -13.37
N ALA A 182 6.37 -4.67 -12.74
CA ALA A 182 6.68 -4.70 -11.30
C ALA A 182 5.42 -4.96 -10.45
N SER A 183 4.31 -4.30 -10.79
CA SER A 183 3.05 -4.43 -10.07
C SER A 183 2.43 -5.82 -10.21
N LEU A 184 2.50 -6.39 -11.41
CA LEU A 184 2.03 -7.76 -11.67
C LEU A 184 2.94 -8.80 -11.00
N ASP A 185 4.28 -8.64 -11.06
CA ASP A 185 5.22 -9.53 -10.38
C ASP A 185 4.99 -9.51 -8.86
N LEU A 186 4.74 -8.35 -8.25
CA LEU A 186 4.41 -8.23 -6.82
C LEU A 186 3.19 -9.07 -6.41
N VAL A 187 2.22 -9.23 -7.32
CA VAL A 187 1.01 -10.02 -7.08
C VAL A 187 1.24 -11.49 -7.40
N PHE A 188 1.74 -11.80 -8.60
CA PHE A 188 1.88 -13.19 -9.07
C PHE A 188 3.03 -13.94 -8.39
N GLU A 189 4.10 -13.25 -8.01
CA GLU A 189 5.21 -13.81 -7.22
C GLU A 189 5.01 -13.57 -5.72
N GLY A 190 3.84 -13.06 -5.30
CA GLY A 190 3.56 -12.69 -3.92
C GLY A 190 3.74 -13.85 -2.93
N THR A 191 3.35 -15.07 -3.32
CA THR A 191 3.51 -16.27 -2.47
C THR A 191 4.96 -16.76 -2.34
N SER A 192 5.83 -16.37 -3.28
CA SER A 192 7.25 -16.74 -3.30
C SER A 192 8.13 -15.65 -2.68
N SER A 193 7.59 -14.45 -2.46
CA SER A 193 8.29 -13.33 -1.86
C SER A 193 8.53 -13.59 -0.37
N PRO A 194 9.78 -13.51 0.14
CA PRO A 194 10.08 -13.83 1.53
C PRO A 194 9.35 -12.87 2.48
N ASN A 195 8.50 -13.42 3.36
CA ASN A 195 7.59 -12.65 4.22
C ASN A 195 6.66 -11.68 3.46
N GLY A 196 6.52 -11.81 2.14
CA GLY A 196 5.78 -10.86 1.30
C GLY A 196 6.46 -9.49 1.12
N TYR A 197 7.76 -9.37 1.39
CA TYR A 197 8.49 -8.12 1.16
C TYR A 197 8.50 -7.69 -0.32
N THR A 198 8.41 -6.38 -0.54
CA THR A 198 8.23 -5.79 -1.88
C THR A 198 9.54 -5.26 -2.47
N GLU A 199 10.53 -5.03 -1.62
CA GLU A 199 11.82 -4.41 -1.93
C GLU A 199 12.61 -5.14 -3.02
N PRO A 200 12.71 -6.49 -3.05
CA PRO A 200 13.46 -7.17 -4.09
C PRO A 200 12.91 -6.87 -5.50
N ILE A 201 11.59 -6.97 -5.67
CA ILE A 201 10.91 -6.72 -6.95
C ILE A 201 11.00 -5.23 -7.30
N LEU A 202 10.65 -4.33 -6.36
CA LEU A 202 10.76 -2.88 -6.59
C LEU A 202 12.17 -2.48 -7.04
N THR A 203 13.20 -2.95 -6.31
CA THR A 203 14.60 -2.62 -6.60
C THR A 203 15.04 -3.13 -7.97
N LYS A 204 14.66 -4.36 -8.35
CA LYS A 204 14.89 -4.94 -9.68
C LYS A 204 14.35 -4.00 -10.77
N TYR A 205 13.08 -3.61 -10.67
CA TYR A 205 12.43 -2.80 -11.70
C TYR A 205 12.90 -1.35 -11.73
N ARG A 206 13.23 -0.74 -10.60
CA ARG A 206 13.84 0.60 -10.58
C ARG A 206 15.22 0.62 -11.22
N LYS A 207 16.03 -0.43 -11.06
CA LYS A 207 17.31 -0.54 -11.78
C LYS A 207 17.10 -0.58 -13.30
N ILE A 208 16.13 -1.37 -13.76
CA ILE A 208 15.74 -1.44 -15.18
C ILE A 208 15.30 -0.07 -15.70
N ALA A 209 14.39 0.60 -14.99
CA ALA A 209 13.90 1.93 -15.39
C ALA A 209 15.02 2.98 -15.44
N LYS A 210 15.95 2.97 -14.46
CA LYS A 210 17.11 3.86 -14.47
C LYS A 210 18.04 3.62 -15.67
N ALA A 211 18.26 2.36 -16.06
CA ALA A 211 19.07 2.04 -17.23
C ALA A 211 18.42 2.55 -18.52
N GLN A 212 17.12 2.31 -18.71
CA GLN A 212 16.38 2.79 -19.88
C GLN A 212 16.37 4.33 -19.98
N GLN A 213 16.23 5.02 -18.85
CA GLN A 213 16.31 6.49 -18.80
C GLN A 213 17.71 7.02 -19.12
N HIS A 214 18.76 6.26 -18.78
CA HIS A 214 20.14 6.60 -19.09
C HIS A 214 20.40 6.48 -20.60
N ASP A 215 20.00 5.36 -21.21
CA ASP A 215 20.18 5.10 -22.64
C ASP A 215 19.41 6.10 -23.51
N ALA A 216 18.17 6.44 -23.12
CA ALA A 216 17.37 7.45 -23.81
C ALA A 216 18.01 8.85 -23.79
N LYS A 217 18.73 9.21 -22.72
CA LYS A 217 19.44 10.49 -22.63
C LYS A 217 20.70 10.54 -23.49
N HIS A 218 21.34 9.38 -23.72
CA HIS A 218 22.52 9.27 -24.57
C HIS A 218 22.18 9.22 -26.06
N PHE A 219 21.02 8.70 -26.45
CA PHE A 219 20.59 8.66 -27.86
C PHE A 219 20.13 10.02 -28.40
N VAL A 220 19.77 10.96 -27.52
CA VAL A 220 19.29 12.31 -27.86
C VAL A 220 20.42 13.35 -27.85
N ARG A 221 21.65 12.96 -27.51
CA ARG A 221 22.86 13.80 -27.56
C ARG A 221 23.75 13.39 -28.73
#